data_AF-A0A839JUP5-F1
#
_entry.id   AF-A0A839JUP5-F1
#
_cell.length_a   1.000
_cell.length_b   1.000
_cell.length_c   1.000
_cell.angle_alpha   90.00
_cell.angle_beta   90.00
_cell.angle_gamma   90.00
#
_symmetry.space_group_name_H-M   'P 1'
#
loop_
_entity.id
_entity.type
_entity.pdbx_description
1 polymer ?
#
loop_
_entity_poly.entity_id
_entity_poly.type
_entity_poly.pdbx_seq_one_letter_code
_entity_poly.pdbx_strand_id
1 'polypeptide(L)'
;MKLRKLGVLVMGLLVLSVLTSCRASKDQYELTNHMGKSIATFEKRSKAELELQSNGVYTMKDVVQVMAPDNEVTSVTLLKDAGDYTVFGVGIGMDKAEAEKKLQEVFGKEIGKTINSDKNATTFSYLKDGKELYASFDINTEKVVEIAYYNMGKTKEDEEAEITANNGELIAMIGDTRVYYNEAMVYLKSAQENYEVDYGKNIWGVDILGDGKTFGELIKDEVINQITELKIIRAKAKELGITLTEEEIAEANSYAKEHFEGLAEKDISRYLITEELLQQIYADNLLAEKVFETLTINVDTNVPDIEANQITVQHILIYNGNYNSEGNKVEYSEEEREEAYEKVKSLLTQAKETEDFKALAEANSEADTIEYTFGRGQGPKEYSPSFEQAAFTLKTGQVSDIITTDYGWHILYCVSDFNEDATIQVKESIIEERRNKMFAELYSKWTADYDIVINSEAWKAVTYE
;
A
#
# COMPACT_ATOMS: atom_id res chain seq x y z
N MET A 1 1.47 -30.72 -6.00
CA MET A 1 0.59 -31.87 -6.31
C MET A 1 -0.02 -31.66 -7.71
N LYS A 2 -0.32 -32.74 -8.44
CA LYS A 2 -0.61 -32.83 -9.89
C LYS A 2 -1.71 -31.91 -10.49
N LEU A 3 -1.39 -31.32 -11.65
CA LEU A 3 -2.15 -31.19 -12.90
C LEU A 3 -3.60 -31.79 -12.98
N ARG A 4 -4.61 -31.01 -13.44
CA ARG A 4 -5.33 -31.14 -14.74
C ARG A 4 -6.72 -30.46 -14.82
N LYS A 5 -6.94 -29.79 -15.98
CA LYS A 5 -8.19 -29.75 -16.83
C LYS A 5 -9.38 -28.92 -16.30
N LEU A 6 -10.19 -28.18 -17.09
CA LEU A 6 -10.39 -27.98 -18.54
C LEU A 6 -11.41 -26.83 -18.70
N GLY A 7 -11.30 -26.01 -19.76
CA GLY A 7 -12.52 -25.52 -20.45
C GLY A 7 -12.42 -24.17 -21.15
N VAL A 8 -12.05 -24.21 -22.44
CA VAL A 8 -12.33 -23.15 -23.42
C VAL A 8 -13.71 -23.38 -24.02
N LEU A 9 -14.56 -22.35 -24.10
CA LEU A 9 -15.50 -22.18 -25.21
C LEU A 9 -15.80 -20.69 -25.46
N VAL A 10 -16.00 -20.40 -26.74
CA VAL A 10 -15.91 -19.12 -27.44
C VAL A 10 -17.31 -18.64 -27.88
N MET A 11 -17.42 -17.32 -28.10
CA MET A 11 -18.36 -16.59 -28.99
C MET A 11 -19.83 -16.37 -28.59
N GLY A 12 -20.25 -15.10 -28.70
CA GLY A 12 -21.42 -14.77 -29.53
C GLY A 12 -22.28 -13.57 -29.13
N LEU A 13 -22.05 -12.43 -29.79
CA LEU A 13 -23.01 -11.42 -30.27
C LEU A 13 -24.02 -10.72 -29.33
N LEU A 14 -23.85 -9.40 -29.23
CA LEU A 14 -24.80 -8.33 -29.62
C LEU A 14 -26.23 -8.78 -30.01
N VAL A 15 -27.26 -8.24 -29.34
CA VAL A 15 -28.33 -7.38 -29.91
C VAL A 15 -29.43 -7.10 -28.84
N LEU A 16 -29.68 -5.80 -28.67
CA LEU A 16 -30.91 -5.08 -28.31
C LEU A 16 -32.05 -5.73 -27.49
N SER A 17 -32.38 -5.01 -26.40
CA SER A 17 -33.71 -4.58 -25.92
C SER A 17 -34.91 -5.52 -26.05
N VAL A 18 -35.50 -5.85 -24.90
CA VAL A 18 -36.94 -6.12 -24.78
C VAL A 18 -37.51 -5.38 -23.58
N LEU A 19 -38.12 -4.22 -23.85
CA LEU A 19 -39.32 -3.78 -23.13
C LEU A 19 -40.32 -3.29 -24.19
N THR A 20 -41.25 -4.16 -24.56
CA THR A 20 -42.54 -3.81 -25.16
C THR A 20 -43.59 -4.03 -24.06
N SER A 21 -44.58 -3.18 -23.81
CA SER A 21 -45.37 -2.41 -24.75
C SER A 21 -46.19 -1.31 -24.04
N CYS A 22 -46.19 -0.13 -24.66
CA CYS A 22 -47.27 0.85 -24.82
C CYS A 22 -48.09 1.36 -23.63
N ARG A 23 -47.94 2.66 -23.37
CA ARG A 23 -48.97 3.65 -23.71
C ARG A 23 -48.30 4.92 -24.23
N ALA A 24 -48.64 5.30 -25.46
CA ALA A 24 -48.25 6.58 -26.03
C ALA A 24 -48.94 7.70 -25.24
N SER A 25 -48.20 8.36 -24.36
CA SER A 25 -48.48 9.74 -23.96
C SER A 25 -47.55 10.64 -24.78
N LYS A 26 -47.98 11.87 -25.11
CA LYS A 26 -47.11 12.91 -25.69
C LYS A 26 -45.72 12.86 -25.03
N ASP A 27 -44.65 12.76 -25.81
CA ASP A 27 -43.28 12.79 -25.29
C ASP A 27 -43.03 14.14 -24.61
N GLN A 28 -43.15 14.19 -23.28
CA GLN A 28 -42.76 15.35 -22.49
C GLN A 28 -41.24 15.32 -22.25
N TYR A 29 -40.58 16.48 -22.31
CA TYR A 29 -39.14 16.62 -22.11
C TYR A 29 -38.79 16.67 -20.63
N GLU A 30 -38.08 15.66 -20.14
CA GLU A 30 -37.60 15.59 -18.76
C GLU A 30 -36.34 16.46 -18.57
N LEU A 31 -36.50 17.59 -17.87
CA LEU A 31 -35.44 18.60 -17.72
C LEU A 31 -34.35 18.20 -16.74
N THR A 32 -34.63 17.32 -15.77
CA THR A 32 -33.62 16.89 -14.78
C THR A 32 -32.44 16.14 -15.40
N ASN A 33 -32.61 15.57 -16.60
CA ASN A 33 -31.54 14.92 -17.37
C ASN A 33 -30.46 15.89 -17.88
N HIS A 34 -30.64 17.19 -17.67
CA HIS A 34 -29.78 18.24 -18.21
C HIS A 34 -29.10 19.08 -17.14
N MET A 35 -29.23 18.72 -15.85
CA MET A 35 -28.46 19.37 -14.78
C MET A 35 -26.95 19.17 -14.97
N GLY A 36 -26.17 20.20 -14.65
CA GLY A 36 -24.71 20.23 -14.84
C GLY A 36 -24.26 20.19 -16.30
N LYS A 37 -25.18 20.37 -17.27
CA LYS A 37 -24.86 20.48 -18.69
C LYS A 37 -24.84 21.94 -19.12
N SER A 38 -24.17 22.20 -20.25
CA SER A 38 -24.15 23.53 -20.82
C SER A 38 -25.52 23.97 -21.34
N ILE A 39 -25.78 25.28 -21.36
CA ILE A 39 -27.03 25.84 -21.92
C ILE A 39 -27.25 25.37 -23.36
N ALA A 40 -26.21 25.38 -24.20
CA ALA A 40 -26.30 24.88 -25.57
C ALA A 40 -26.70 23.38 -25.65
N THR A 41 -26.24 22.56 -24.70
CA THR A 41 -26.64 21.15 -24.61
C THR A 41 -28.07 21.01 -24.12
N PHE A 42 -28.46 21.86 -23.16
CA PHE A 42 -29.82 21.92 -22.62
C PHE A 42 -30.82 22.23 -23.74
N GLU A 43 -30.67 23.37 -24.43
CA GLU A 43 -31.60 23.80 -25.50
C GLU A 43 -31.71 22.75 -26.62
N LYS A 44 -30.57 22.16 -27.04
CA LYS A 44 -30.55 21.15 -28.08
C LYS A 44 -31.35 19.89 -27.71
N ARG A 45 -31.32 19.47 -26.45
CA ARG A 45 -31.93 18.20 -26.00
C ARG A 45 -33.34 18.37 -25.47
N SER A 46 -33.63 19.48 -24.80
CA SER A 46 -34.96 19.80 -24.29
C SER A 46 -35.85 20.47 -25.33
N LYS A 47 -35.27 21.02 -26.42
CA LYS A 47 -35.94 21.89 -27.40
C LYS A 47 -36.52 23.18 -26.79
N ALA A 48 -36.12 23.54 -25.57
CA ALA A 48 -36.42 24.84 -25.01
C ALA A 48 -35.55 25.89 -25.70
N GLU A 49 -36.18 26.91 -26.28
CA GLU A 49 -35.48 28.08 -26.83
C GLU A 49 -35.41 29.13 -25.74
N LEU A 50 -34.21 29.36 -25.19
CA LEU A 50 -34.03 30.17 -23.99
C LEU A 50 -33.45 31.54 -24.32
N GLU A 51 -34.00 32.59 -23.71
CA GLU A 51 -33.46 33.94 -23.78
C GLU A 51 -32.73 34.28 -22.47
N LEU A 52 -31.49 34.77 -22.56
CA LEU A 52 -30.75 35.27 -21.40
C LEU A 52 -31.39 36.56 -20.88
N GLN A 53 -31.80 36.57 -19.61
CA GLN A 53 -32.40 37.74 -18.95
C GLN A 53 -31.35 38.56 -18.18
N SER A 54 -30.65 37.93 -17.23
CA SER A 54 -29.58 38.57 -16.45
C SER A 54 -28.80 37.53 -15.64
N ASN A 55 -27.51 37.78 -15.37
CA ASN A 55 -26.67 37.00 -14.43
C ASN A 55 -26.84 35.47 -14.52
N GLY A 56 -26.76 34.90 -15.72
CA GLY A 56 -26.89 33.46 -15.94
C GLY A 56 -28.32 32.90 -15.79
N VAL A 57 -29.34 33.75 -15.70
CA VAL A 57 -30.76 33.36 -15.72
C VAL A 57 -31.28 33.40 -17.16
N TYR A 58 -31.76 32.27 -17.63
CA TYR A 58 -32.30 32.06 -18.96
C TYR A 58 -33.79 31.71 -18.87
N THR A 59 -34.60 32.20 -19.81
CA THR A 59 -36.06 32.00 -19.77
C THR A 59 -36.63 31.70 -21.15
N MET A 60 -37.51 30.70 -21.22
CA MET A 60 -38.54 30.59 -22.25
C MET A 60 -39.82 31.11 -21.62
N LYS A 61 -40.26 32.30 -22.06
CA LYS A 61 -41.32 33.07 -21.40
C LYS A 61 -42.55 32.23 -21.06
N ASP A 62 -42.96 32.26 -19.78
CA ASP A 62 -44.12 31.53 -19.22
C ASP A 62 -44.02 29.99 -19.28
N VAL A 63 -42.91 29.42 -19.77
CA VAL A 63 -42.70 27.98 -19.94
C VAL A 63 -41.59 27.47 -19.02
N VAL A 64 -40.32 27.87 -19.22
CA VAL A 64 -39.19 27.37 -18.40
C VAL A 64 -38.28 28.52 -18.01
N GLN A 65 -37.82 28.52 -16.76
CA GLN A 65 -36.68 29.33 -16.31
C GLN A 65 -35.53 28.40 -15.92
N VAL A 66 -34.31 28.78 -16.29
CA VAL A 66 -33.07 28.02 -16.04
C VAL A 66 -32.04 28.94 -15.43
N MET A 67 -31.34 28.53 -14.36
CA MET A 67 -30.16 29.24 -13.88
C MET A 67 -28.90 28.47 -14.24
N ALA A 68 -27.91 29.19 -14.78
CA ALA A 68 -26.61 28.69 -15.17
C ALA A 68 -25.53 29.79 -15.02
N PRO A 69 -25.12 30.14 -13.78
CA PRO A 69 -24.20 31.24 -13.50
C PRO A 69 -22.82 31.07 -14.16
N ASP A 70 -22.36 29.84 -14.37
CA ASP A 70 -21.10 29.49 -15.05
C ASP A 70 -21.31 28.69 -16.35
N ASN A 71 -22.44 28.95 -17.03
CA ASN A 71 -22.87 28.19 -18.21
C ASN A 71 -23.14 26.70 -17.94
N GLU A 72 -23.26 26.27 -16.69
CA GLU A 72 -23.75 24.95 -16.30
C GLU A 72 -25.12 25.06 -15.63
N VAL A 73 -26.09 24.24 -16.05
CA VAL A 73 -27.46 24.29 -15.53
C VAL A 73 -27.51 23.82 -14.07
N THR A 74 -27.79 24.73 -13.15
CA THR A 74 -27.90 24.48 -11.70
C THR A 74 -29.33 24.50 -11.20
N SER A 75 -30.26 25.14 -11.93
CA SER A 75 -31.69 25.07 -11.61
C SER A 75 -32.57 25.08 -12.85
N VAL A 76 -33.76 24.49 -12.72
CA VAL A 76 -34.84 24.52 -13.70
C VAL A 76 -36.17 24.77 -13.00
N THR A 77 -37.02 25.61 -13.59
CA THR A 77 -38.37 25.91 -13.09
C THR A 77 -39.36 25.79 -14.24
N LEU A 78 -40.38 24.95 -14.08
CA LEU A 78 -41.52 24.88 -14.97
C LEU A 78 -42.60 25.85 -14.52
N LEU A 79 -43.10 26.64 -15.45
CA LEU A 79 -44.14 27.66 -15.26
C LEU A 79 -45.44 27.24 -15.97
N LYS A 80 -46.52 28.01 -15.80
CA LYS A 80 -47.89 27.67 -16.21
C LYS A 80 -48.08 27.08 -17.63
N ASP A 81 -47.25 27.45 -18.62
CA ASP A 81 -47.37 27.02 -20.01
C ASP A 81 -46.40 25.88 -20.39
N ALA A 82 -45.74 25.25 -19.41
CA ALA A 82 -44.76 24.18 -19.60
C ALA A 82 -45.34 22.78 -19.82
N GLY A 83 -46.50 22.68 -20.48
CA GLY A 83 -47.23 21.40 -20.64
C GLY A 83 -46.46 20.28 -21.36
N ASP A 84 -45.40 20.63 -22.09
CA ASP A 84 -44.53 19.69 -22.79
C ASP A 84 -43.28 19.28 -21.98
N TYR A 85 -43.12 19.74 -20.74
CA TYR A 85 -41.92 19.50 -19.92
C TYR A 85 -42.25 18.85 -18.59
N THR A 86 -41.29 18.08 -18.05
CA THR A 86 -41.38 17.50 -16.71
C THR A 86 -40.10 17.71 -15.90
N VAL A 87 -40.27 17.68 -14.58
CA VAL A 87 -39.20 17.58 -13.58
C VAL A 87 -39.50 16.36 -12.71
N PHE A 88 -38.63 15.36 -12.73
CA PHE A 88 -38.84 14.05 -12.09
C PHE A 88 -40.17 13.38 -12.50
N GLY A 89 -40.54 13.53 -13.78
CA GLY A 89 -41.79 13.03 -14.34
C GLY A 89 -43.04 13.75 -13.86
N VAL A 90 -42.91 14.90 -13.19
CA VAL A 90 -44.00 15.78 -12.78
C VAL A 90 -44.07 16.96 -13.74
N GLY A 91 -45.23 17.16 -14.37
CA GLY A 91 -45.49 18.25 -15.31
C GLY A 91 -46.60 19.17 -14.82
N ILE A 92 -46.72 20.33 -15.46
CA ILE A 92 -47.78 21.30 -15.16
C ILE A 92 -49.15 20.71 -15.49
N GLY A 93 -50.12 20.90 -14.60
CA GLY A 93 -51.48 20.37 -14.71
C GLY A 93 -51.66 18.95 -14.18
N MET A 94 -50.60 18.28 -13.72
CA MET A 94 -50.67 16.96 -13.07
C MET A 94 -51.46 17.05 -11.75
N ASP A 95 -52.27 16.04 -11.46
CA ASP A 95 -53.03 15.96 -10.20
C ASP A 95 -52.08 15.76 -9.02
N LYS A 96 -52.37 16.46 -7.91
CA LYS A 96 -51.52 16.49 -6.72
C LYS A 96 -51.13 15.11 -6.19
N ALA A 97 -52.09 14.18 -6.09
CA ALA A 97 -51.82 12.84 -5.59
C ALA A 97 -50.82 12.06 -6.47
N GLU A 98 -50.84 12.28 -7.78
CA GLU A 98 -49.89 11.65 -8.72
C GLU A 98 -48.50 12.29 -8.59
N ALA A 99 -48.45 13.63 -8.54
CA ALA A 99 -47.21 14.37 -8.38
C ALA A 99 -46.52 14.03 -7.04
N GLU A 100 -47.27 14.02 -5.93
CA GLU A 100 -46.75 13.67 -4.60
C GLU A 100 -46.18 12.26 -4.58
N LYS A 101 -46.83 11.29 -5.22
CA LYS A 101 -46.30 9.92 -5.31
C LYS A 101 -44.93 9.88 -6.01
N LYS A 102 -44.81 10.53 -7.16
CA LYS A 102 -43.56 10.60 -7.93
C LYS A 102 -42.45 11.31 -7.14
N LEU A 103 -42.78 12.42 -6.48
CA LEU A 103 -41.82 13.18 -5.68
C LEU A 103 -41.39 12.41 -4.43
N GLN A 104 -42.31 11.68 -3.78
CA GLN A 104 -41.99 10.85 -2.61
C GLN A 104 -41.08 9.66 -2.96
N GLU A 105 -41.23 9.06 -4.14
CA GLU A 105 -40.31 8.02 -4.63
C GLU A 105 -38.86 8.53 -4.76
N VAL A 106 -38.69 9.82 -5.08
CA VAL A 106 -37.37 10.43 -5.29
C VAL A 106 -36.80 11.05 -4.00
N PHE A 107 -37.57 11.92 -3.35
CA PHE A 107 -37.14 12.78 -2.24
C PHE A 107 -37.60 12.29 -0.86
N GLY A 108 -38.52 11.32 -0.79
CA GLY A 108 -39.19 10.97 0.46
C GLY A 108 -40.25 12.01 0.85
N LYS A 109 -40.53 12.12 2.15
CA LYS A 109 -41.58 13.01 2.66
C LYS A 109 -41.19 14.49 2.48
N GLU A 110 -42.18 15.33 2.18
CA GLU A 110 -42.03 16.78 2.16
C GLU A 110 -41.51 17.31 3.52
N ILE A 111 -40.65 18.33 3.47
CA ILE A 111 -40.05 18.97 4.64
C ILE A 111 -40.75 20.28 5.02
N GLY A 112 -41.57 20.83 4.14
CA GLY A 112 -42.21 22.12 4.34
C GLY A 112 -43.44 22.30 3.46
N LYS A 113 -44.33 23.19 3.92
CA LYS A 113 -45.53 23.60 3.21
C LYS A 113 -45.76 25.10 3.42
N THR A 114 -45.97 25.83 2.33
CA THR A 114 -46.25 27.26 2.33
C THR A 114 -47.49 27.54 1.50
N ILE A 115 -48.37 28.41 1.99
CA ILE A 115 -49.57 28.85 1.26
C ILE A 115 -49.30 30.24 0.70
N ASN A 116 -49.43 30.39 -0.62
CA ASN A 116 -49.31 31.66 -1.32
C ASN A 116 -50.71 32.11 -1.78
N SER A 117 -51.36 32.94 -0.96
CA SER A 117 -52.72 33.44 -1.21
C SER A 117 -52.80 34.30 -2.49
N ASP A 118 -51.75 35.04 -2.82
CA ASP A 118 -51.73 35.92 -4.00
C ASP A 118 -51.65 35.13 -5.31
N LYS A 119 -50.99 33.97 -5.29
CA LYS A 119 -50.90 33.03 -6.42
C LYS A 119 -51.98 31.94 -6.41
N ASN A 120 -52.89 31.93 -5.44
CA ASN A 120 -53.87 30.86 -5.22
C ASN A 120 -53.24 29.44 -5.18
N ALA A 121 -52.05 29.32 -4.60
CA ALA A 121 -51.28 28.07 -4.66
C ALA A 121 -50.72 27.65 -3.29
N THR A 122 -50.56 26.35 -3.09
CA THR A 122 -49.83 25.74 -1.97
C THR A 122 -48.54 25.13 -2.49
N THR A 123 -47.40 25.55 -1.96
CA THR A 123 -46.08 25.02 -2.30
C THR A 123 -45.60 24.04 -1.25
N PHE A 124 -45.15 22.87 -1.69
CA PHE A 124 -44.49 21.85 -0.86
C PHE A 124 -43.00 21.82 -1.19
N SER A 125 -42.18 21.73 -0.16
CA SER A 125 -40.72 21.73 -0.25
C SER A 125 -40.15 20.35 0.04
N TYR A 126 -39.16 19.95 -0.73
CA TYR A 126 -38.47 18.66 -0.65
C TYR A 126 -36.95 18.90 -0.68
N LEU A 127 -36.19 18.16 0.12
CA LEU A 127 -34.74 18.25 0.18
C LEU A 127 -34.13 16.86 0.35
N LYS A 128 -33.16 16.51 -0.50
CA LYS A 128 -32.37 15.28 -0.39
C LYS A 128 -31.04 15.42 -1.11
N ASP A 129 -29.92 15.08 -0.48
CA ASP A 129 -28.58 15.05 -1.11
C ASP A 129 -28.19 16.35 -1.86
N GLY A 130 -28.42 17.53 -1.26
CA GLY A 130 -28.12 18.83 -1.89
C GLY A 130 -29.07 19.20 -3.05
N LYS A 131 -30.15 18.43 -3.27
CA LYS A 131 -31.19 18.68 -4.26
C LYS A 131 -32.43 19.22 -3.55
N GLU A 132 -32.86 20.40 -3.96
CA GLU A 132 -34.02 21.08 -3.41
C GLU A 132 -35.11 21.22 -4.46
N LEU A 133 -36.34 20.86 -4.11
CA LEU A 133 -37.48 20.91 -5.02
C LEU A 133 -38.69 21.56 -4.34
N TYR A 134 -39.36 22.43 -5.10
CA TYR A 134 -40.58 23.11 -4.71
C TYR A 134 -41.67 22.77 -5.71
N ALA A 135 -42.76 22.14 -5.25
CA ALA A 135 -43.92 21.83 -6.08
C ALA A 135 -45.12 22.64 -5.60
N SER A 136 -45.65 23.51 -6.47
CA SER A 136 -46.80 24.36 -6.16
C SER A 136 -48.06 23.83 -6.83
N PHE A 137 -49.15 23.77 -6.07
CA PHE A 137 -50.46 23.27 -6.48
C PHE A 137 -51.53 24.33 -6.34
N ASP A 138 -52.39 24.50 -7.34
CA ASP A 138 -53.56 25.37 -7.23
C ASP A 138 -54.48 24.88 -6.10
N ILE A 139 -54.93 25.80 -5.25
CA ILE A 139 -55.71 25.47 -4.05
C ILE A 139 -57.09 24.90 -4.41
N ASN A 140 -57.68 25.30 -5.53
CA ASN A 140 -59.02 24.90 -5.91
C ASN A 140 -59.02 23.63 -6.76
N THR A 141 -58.06 23.51 -7.68
CA THR A 141 -58.03 22.37 -8.61
C THR A 141 -57.09 21.25 -8.17
N GLU A 142 -56.23 21.49 -7.18
CA GLU A 142 -55.19 20.56 -6.73
C GLU A 142 -54.27 20.08 -7.87
N LYS A 143 -53.98 20.96 -8.83
CA LYS A 143 -53.10 20.66 -9.97
C LYS A 143 -51.78 21.39 -9.85
N VAL A 144 -50.71 20.77 -10.32
CA VAL A 144 -49.38 21.40 -10.37
C VAL A 144 -49.45 22.66 -11.23
N VAL A 145 -49.04 23.79 -10.68
CA VAL A 145 -48.99 25.09 -11.37
C VAL A 145 -47.58 25.64 -11.54
N GLU A 146 -46.63 25.17 -10.73
CA GLU A 146 -45.22 25.54 -10.79
C GLU A 146 -44.40 24.42 -10.16
N ILE A 147 -43.26 24.06 -10.75
CA ILE A 147 -42.28 23.17 -10.11
C ILE A 147 -40.88 23.72 -10.33
N ALA A 148 -40.17 24.00 -9.24
CA ALA A 148 -38.80 24.51 -9.26
C ALA A 148 -37.86 23.48 -8.65
N TYR A 149 -36.75 23.21 -9.33
CA TYR A 149 -35.74 22.27 -8.90
C TYR A 149 -34.35 22.92 -8.95
N TYR A 150 -33.64 22.82 -7.84
CA TYR A 150 -32.30 23.35 -7.64
C TYR A 150 -31.36 22.18 -7.31
N ASN A 151 -30.30 22.06 -8.10
CA ASN A 151 -29.17 21.19 -7.78
C ASN A 151 -28.07 22.06 -7.20
N MET A 152 -28.00 22.15 -5.88
CA MET A 152 -27.01 22.97 -5.18
C MET A 152 -25.60 22.34 -5.21
N GLY A 153 -25.47 21.11 -5.73
CA GLY A 153 -24.24 20.32 -5.65
C GLY A 153 -23.98 19.78 -4.24
N LYS A 154 -23.01 18.89 -4.10
CA LYS A 154 -22.37 18.65 -2.80
C LYS A 154 -21.39 19.81 -2.58
N THR A 155 -21.41 20.43 -1.40
CA THR A 155 -20.35 21.40 -1.07
C THR A 155 -19.02 20.66 -0.93
N LYS A 156 -17.89 21.38 -1.02
CA LYS A 156 -16.58 20.77 -0.70
C LYS A 156 -16.56 20.15 0.71
N GLU A 157 -17.29 20.75 1.64
CA GLU A 157 -17.45 20.23 3.00
C GLU A 157 -18.26 18.92 3.01
N ASP A 158 -19.31 18.79 2.18
CA ASP A 158 -20.06 17.53 2.04
C ASP A 158 -19.23 16.42 1.38
N GLU A 159 -18.40 16.77 0.39
CA GLU A 159 -17.47 15.83 -0.26
C GLU A 159 -16.38 15.36 0.71
N GLU A 160 -15.77 16.28 1.45
CA GLU A 160 -14.77 15.96 2.47
C GLU A 160 -15.37 15.14 3.62
N ALA A 161 -16.61 15.44 4.04
CA ALA A 161 -17.32 14.67 5.05
C ALA A 161 -17.63 13.24 4.59
N GLU A 162 -18.05 13.04 3.34
CA GLU A 162 -18.30 11.70 2.78
C GLU A 162 -17.00 10.90 2.62
N ILE A 163 -15.93 11.52 2.14
CA ILE A 163 -14.62 10.87 2.04
C ILE A 163 -14.13 10.45 3.42
N THR A 164 -14.25 11.33 4.41
CA THR A 164 -13.84 11.04 5.80
C THR A 164 -14.73 9.96 6.42
N ALA A 165 -16.03 9.94 6.12
CA ALA A 165 -16.94 8.89 6.59
C ALA A 165 -16.58 7.51 6.03
N ASN A 166 -16.13 7.45 4.77
CA ASN A 166 -15.82 6.19 4.08
C ASN A 166 -14.39 5.69 4.37
N ASN A 167 -13.43 6.60 4.55
CA ASN A 167 -12.01 6.26 4.65
C ASN A 167 -11.39 6.54 6.03
N GLY A 168 -12.13 7.24 6.89
CA GLY A 168 -11.65 7.78 8.16
C GLY A 168 -10.84 9.07 7.98
N GLU A 169 -10.22 9.52 9.08
CA GLU A 169 -9.52 10.80 9.12
C GLU A 169 -8.28 10.81 8.20
N LEU A 170 -7.94 12.00 7.66
CA LEU A 170 -6.73 12.19 6.88
C LEU A 170 -5.49 12.07 7.79
N ILE A 171 -4.61 11.11 7.48
CA ILE A 171 -3.40 10.83 8.25
C ILE A 171 -2.18 11.53 7.65
N ALA A 172 -2.03 11.53 6.33
CA ALA A 172 -0.90 12.17 5.67
C ALA A 172 -1.24 12.68 4.27
N MET A 173 -0.48 13.67 3.82
CA MET A 173 -0.40 14.12 2.44
C MET A 173 1.04 13.95 1.94
N ILE A 174 1.19 13.27 0.80
CA ILE A 174 2.46 13.04 0.12
C ILE A 174 2.35 13.66 -1.27
N GLY A 175 2.84 14.88 -1.42
CA GLY A 175 2.49 15.75 -2.55
C GLY A 175 0.97 15.94 -2.64
N ASP A 176 0.39 15.61 -3.80
CA ASP A 176 -1.06 15.66 -4.03
C ASP A 176 -1.81 14.39 -3.55
N THR A 177 -1.09 13.37 -3.10
CA THR A 177 -1.69 12.09 -2.68
C THR A 177 -2.11 12.16 -1.22
N ARG A 178 -3.34 11.73 -0.93
CA ARG A 178 -3.90 11.67 0.43
C ARG A 178 -3.89 10.24 0.94
N VAL A 179 -3.46 10.07 2.19
CA VAL A 179 -3.48 8.80 2.93
C VAL A 179 -4.44 8.95 4.09
N TYR A 180 -5.44 8.09 4.13
CA TYR A 180 -6.49 8.09 5.13
C TYR A 180 -6.27 6.99 6.18
N TYR A 181 -7.03 7.09 7.27
CA TYR A 181 -6.97 6.16 8.40
C TYR A 181 -7.08 4.69 7.97
N ASN A 182 -8.03 4.36 7.09
CA ASN A 182 -8.25 2.98 6.65
C ASN A 182 -7.00 2.34 6.03
N GLU A 183 -6.32 3.04 5.12
CA GLU A 183 -5.08 2.59 4.50
C GLU A 183 -3.98 2.40 5.56
N ALA A 184 -3.75 3.41 6.40
CA ALA A 184 -2.73 3.33 7.44
C ALA A 184 -2.96 2.16 8.41
N MET A 185 -4.23 1.86 8.71
CA MET A 185 -4.59 0.74 9.58
C MET A 185 -4.34 -0.63 8.95
N VAL A 186 -4.42 -0.79 7.62
CA VAL A 186 -4.07 -2.07 6.96
C VAL A 186 -2.60 -2.41 7.23
N TYR A 187 -1.69 -1.47 7.00
CA TYR A 187 -0.25 -1.68 7.26
C TYR A 187 0.03 -1.87 8.74
N LEU A 188 -0.57 -1.05 9.60
CA LEU A 188 -0.36 -1.12 11.04
C LEU A 188 -0.83 -2.46 11.63
N LYS A 189 -1.97 -2.99 11.17
CA LYS A 189 -2.48 -4.29 11.63
C LYS A 189 -1.68 -5.46 11.11
N SER A 190 -1.20 -5.40 9.87
CA SER A 190 -0.27 -6.41 9.36
C SER A 190 1.03 -6.46 10.19
N ALA A 191 1.61 -5.29 10.49
CA ALA A 191 2.77 -5.21 11.38
C ALA A 191 2.43 -5.73 12.79
N GLN A 192 1.25 -5.39 13.32
CA GLN A 192 0.82 -5.84 14.64
C GLN A 192 0.76 -7.37 14.73
N GLU A 193 0.14 -8.02 13.76
CA GLU A 193 0.03 -9.48 13.71
C GLU A 193 1.39 -10.15 13.65
N ASN A 194 2.30 -9.65 12.82
CA ASN A 194 3.64 -10.22 12.66
C ASN A 194 4.46 -10.16 13.97
N TYR A 195 4.47 -9.01 14.65
CA TYR A 195 5.27 -8.85 15.87
C TYR A 195 4.61 -9.48 17.11
N GLU A 196 3.27 -9.53 17.20
CA GLU A 196 2.61 -10.16 18.35
C GLU A 196 2.79 -11.67 18.39
N VAL A 197 3.00 -12.32 17.23
CA VAL A 197 3.30 -13.76 17.15
C VAL A 197 4.59 -14.09 17.89
N ASP A 198 5.64 -13.29 17.71
CA ASP A 198 6.97 -13.57 18.27
C ASP A 198 7.20 -12.94 19.65
N TYR A 199 6.64 -11.76 19.91
CA TYR A 199 6.96 -10.96 21.10
C TYR A 199 5.78 -10.72 22.05
N GLY A 200 4.56 -11.05 21.62
CA GLY A 200 3.33 -10.83 22.40
C GLY A 200 2.90 -9.37 22.51
N LYS A 201 1.68 -9.16 23.02
CA LYS A 201 0.98 -7.86 23.00
C LYS A 201 1.64 -6.72 23.76
N ASN A 202 2.50 -7.04 24.74
CA ASN A 202 3.11 -6.02 25.58
C ASN A 202 4.24 -5.28 24.87
N ILE A 203 4.72 -5.78 23.72
CA ILE A 203 5.85 -5.22 23.00
C ILE A 203 5.64 -3.73 22.64
N TRP A 204 4.41 -3.33 22.32
CA TRP A 204 4.08 -1.99 21.84
C TRP A 204 4.43 -0.87 22.82
N GLY A 205 4.38 -1.14 24.13
CA GLY A 205 4.70 -0.18 25.17
C GLY A 205 6.17 -0.20 25.62
N VAL A 206 7.01 -1.03 25.02
CA VAL A 206 8.41 -1.20 25.44
C VAL A 206 9.31 -0.20 24.72
N ASP A 207 10.15 0.51 25.46
CA ASP A 207 11.27 1.27 24.90
C ASP A 207 12.48 0.34 24.74
N ILE A 208 12.67 -0.17 23.53
CA ILE A 208 13.73 -1.14 23.20
C ILE A 208 15.09 -0.43 23.02
N LEU A 209 15.08 0.84 22.60
CA LEU A 209 16.28 1.60 22.27
C LEU A 209 16.82 2.41 23.46
N GLY A 210 16.01 2.59 24.51
CA GLY A 210 16.33 3.41 25.69
C GLY A 210 16.33 4.90 25.41
N ASP A 211 15.70 5.34 24.31
CA ASP A 211 15.68 6.75 23.86
C ASP A 211 14.37 7.47 24.21
N GLY A 212 13.46 6.78 24.92
CA GLY A 212 12.16 7.27 25.33
C GLY A 212 11.03 7.05 24.32
N LYS A 213 11.31 6.47 23.14
CA LYS A 213 10.27 6.05 22.19
C LYS A 213 9.87 4.60 22.43
N THR A 214 8.56 4.36 22.48
CA THR A 214 8.02 3.00 22.54
C THR A 214 8.16 2.30 21.19
N PHE A 215 8.19 0.96 21.20
CA PHE A 215 8.20 0.16 19.97
C PHE A 215 7.00 0.45 19.08
N GLY A 216 5.83 0.72 19.68
CA GLY A 216 4.65 1.16 18.93
C GLY A 216 4.84 2.51 18.23
N GLU A 217 5.55 3.46 18.82
CA GLU A 217 5.87 4.72 18.13
C GLU A 217 6.84 4.49 16.97
N LEU A 218 7.83 3.60 17.14
CA LEU A 218 8.76 3.23 16.07
C LEU A 218 8.04 2.59 14.88
N ILE A 219 7.15 1.63 15.13
CA ILE A 219 6.38 0.97 14.05
C ILE A 219 5.39 1.94 13.39
N LYS A 220 4.81 2.88 14.13
CA LYS A 220 3.99 3.94 13.53
C LYS A 220 4.78 4.86 12.61
N ASP A 221 6.02 5.21 12.98
CA ASP A 221 6.92 5.98 12.12
C ASP A 221 7.25 5.16 10.84
N GLU A 222 7.54 3.86 10.99
CA GLU A 222 7.87 2.97 9.88
C GLU A 222 6.71 2.74 8.89
N VAL A 223 5.49 2.57 9.40
CA VAL A 223 4.28 2.42 8.56
C VAL A 223 4.07 3.66 7.68
N ILE A 224 4.26 4.86 8.22
CA ILE A 224 4.13 6.10 7.44
C ILE A 224 5.26 6.21 6.41
N ASN A 225 6.49 5.84 6.76
CA ASN A 225 7.61 5.82 5.82
C ASN A 225 7.33 4.86 4.65
N GLN A 226 6.88 3.64 4.95
CA GLN A 226 6.53 2.63 3.94
C GLN A 226 5.41 3.12 3.00
N ILE A 227 4.32 3.69 3.55
CA ILE A 227 3.24 4.23 2.71
C ILE A 227 3.77 5.37 1.84
N THR A 228 4.59 6.26 2.41
CA THR A 228 5.20 7.38 1.67
C THR A 228 6.06 6.87 0.51
N GLU A 229 6.91 5.88 0.76
CA GLU A 229 7.72 5.19 -0.26
C GLU A 229 6.85 4.68 -1.40
N LEU A 230 5.80 3.91 -1.09
CA LEU A 230 4.90 3.35 -2.09
C LEU A 230 4.19 4.45 -2.91
N LYS A 231 3.75 5.56 -2.28
CA LYS A 231 3.10 6.66 -3.01
C LYS A 231 4.05 7.38 -3.96
N ILE A 232 5.29 7.63 -3.52
CA ILE A 232 6.31 8.26 -4.36
C ILE A 232 6.70 7.32 -5.51
N ILE A 233 6.93 6.04 -5.23
CA ILE A 233 7.29 5.04 -6.25
C ILE A 233 6.17 4.92 -7.28
N ARG A 234 4.90 4.85 -6.87
CA ARG A 234 3.74 4.82 -7.77
C ARG A 234 3.67 6.04 -8.67
N ALA A 235 3.88 7.23 -8.12
CA ALA A 235 3.88 8.48 -8.89
C ALA A 235 5.03 8.49 -9.92
N LYS A 236 6.23 8.06 -9.52
CA LYS A 236 7.38 7.93 -10.43
C LYS A 236 7.23 6.83 -11.47
N ALA A 237 6.60 5.71 -11.14
CA ALA A 237 6.27 4.65 -12.09
C ALA A 237 5.43 5.21 -13.25
N LYS A 238 4.43 6.06 -12.94
CA LYS A 238 3.61 6.74 -13.94
C LYS A 238 4.42 7.67 -14.83
N GLU A 239 5.33 8.47 -14.26
CA GLU A 239 6.24 9.35 -15.02
C GLU A 239 7.16 8.54 -15.97
N LEU A 240 7.65 7.39 -15.49
CA LEU A 240 8.57 6.50 -16.22
C LEU A 240 7.85 5.56 -17.20
N GLY A 241 6.52 5.51 -17.18
CA GLY A 241 5.73 4.60 -18.01
C GLY A 241 5.81 3.12 -17.57
N ILE A 242 6.16 2.86 -16.32
CA ILE A 242 6.18 1.52 -15.73
C ILE A 242 4.79 1.22 -15.20
N THR A 243 4.14 0.19 -15.74
CA THR A 243 2.79 -0.22 -15.33
C THR A 243 2.73 -1.73 -15.08
N LEU A 244 1.79 -2.14 -14.22
CA LEU A 244 1.44 -3.55 -14.09
C LEU A 244 0.79 -4.08 -15.38
N THR A 245 1.04 -5.35 -15.66
CA THR A 245 0.37 -6.14 -16.69
C THR A 245 -0.99 -6.63 -16.19
N GLU A 246 -1.83 -7.12 -17.10
CA GLU A 246 -3.13 -7.70 -16.72
C GLU A 246 -2.98 -8.90 -15.77
N GLU A 247 -1.90 -9.67 -15.91
CA GLU A 247 -1.60 -10.83 -15.04
C GLU A 247 -1.24 -10.39 -13.62
N GLU A 248 -0.33 -9.41 -13.48
CA GLU A 248 0.06 -8.85 -12.18
C GLU A 248 -1.12 -8.16 -11.48
N ILE A 249 -2.00 -7.49 -12.23
CA ILE A 249 -3.23 -6.90 -11.67
C ILE A 249 -4.19 -8.01 -11.18
N ALA A 250 -4.35 -9.08 -11.95
CA ALA A 250 -5.19 -10.20 -11.54
C ALA A 250 -4.64 -10.91 -10.29
N GLU A 251 -3.31 -11.01 -10.18
CA GLU A 251 -2.62 -11.53 -9.02
C GLU A 251 -2.86 -10.65 -7.77
N ALA A 252 -2.63 -9.33 -7.87
CA ALA A 252 -2.94 -8.39 -6.79
C ALA A 252 -4.41 -8.49 -6.33
N ASN A 253 -5.34 -8.60 -7.28
CA ASN A 253 -6.76 -8.74 -6.96
C ASN A 253 -7.08 -10.08 -6.27
N SER A 254 -6.41 -11.16 -6.66
CA SER A 254 -6.57 -12.46 -6.00
C SER A 254 -6.09 -12.41 -4.56
N TYR A 255 -4.92 -11.83 -4.30
CA TYR A 255 -4.39 -11.67 -2.95
C TYR A 255 -5.26 -10.76 -2.09
N ALA A 256 -5.72 -9.63 -2.64
CA ALA A 256 -6.61 -8.72 -1.96
C ALA A 256 -7.91 -9.41 -1.54
N LYS A 257 -8.50 -10.22 -2.43
CA LYS A 257 -9.72 -10.96 -2.14
C LYS A 257 -9.52 -12.00 -1.04
N GLU A 258 -8.46 -12.81 -1.13
CA GLU A 258 -8.15 -13.82 -0.10
C GLU A 258 -7.92 -13.17 1.27
N HIS A 259 -7.18 -12.07 1.31
CA HIS A 259 -6.99 -11.29 2.53
C HIS A 259 -8.34 -10.77 3.05
N PHE A 260 -9.13 -10.11 2.20
CA PHE A 260 -10.42 -9.55 2.61
C PHE A 260 -11.37 -10.60 3.19
N GLU A 261 -11.46 -11.78 2.56
CA GLU A 261 -12.28 -12.92 3.03
C GLU A 261 -11.78 -13.50 4.37
N GLY A 262 -10.49 -13.32 4.69
CA GLY A 262 -9.88 -13.74 5.94
C GLY A 262 -10.07 -12.76 7.12
N LEU A 263 -10.47 -11.51 6.84
CA LEU A 263 -10.64 -10.49 7.88
C LEU A 263 -11.92 -10.70 8.70
N ALA A 264 -11.85 -10.41 10.00
CA ALA A 264 -13.04 -10.42 10.84
C ALA A 264 -13.95 -9.21 10.52
N GLU A 265 -15.28 -9.43 10.45
CA GLU A 265 -16.25 -8.36 10.16
C GLU A 265 -16.12 -7.12 11.08
N LYS A 266 -15.74 -7.36 12.35
CA LYS A 266 -15.49 -6.29 13.32
C LYS A 266 -14.33 -5.39 12.89
N ASP A 267 -13.29 -5.95 12.29
CA ASP A 267 -12.07 -5.24 11.91
C ASP A 267 -12.27 -4.55 10.56
N ILE A 268 -12.98 -5.19 9.62
CA ILE A 268 -13.47 -4.56 8.38
C ILE A 268 -14.26 -3.28 8.71
N SER A 269 -15.24 -3.38 9.61
CA SER A 269 -16.10 -2.25 10.00
C SER A 269 -15.34 -1.19 10.79
N ARG A 270 -14.47 -1.60 11.71
CA ARG A 270 -13.73 -0.69 12.59
C ARG A 270 -12.68 0.12 11.83
N TYR A 271 -11.97 -0.51 10.91
CA TYR A 271 -10.87 0.11 10.16
C TYR A 271 -11.30 0.56 8.76
N LEU A 272 -12.59 0.43 8.42
CA LEU A 272 -13.17 0.86 7.15
C LEU A 272 -12.44 0.23 5.94
N ILE A 273 -12.07 -1.04 6.08
CA ILE A 273 -11.34 -1.79 5.04
C ILE A 273 -12.33 -2.18 3.96
N THR A 274 -11.95 -1.98 2.71
CA THR A 274 -12.71 -2.41 1.52
C THR A 274 -11.83 -3.33 0.68
N GLU A 275 -12.46 -4.19 -0.13
CA GLU A 275 -11.72 -5.04 -1.06
C GLU A 275 -10.94 -4.16 -2.06
N GLU A 276 -11.53 -3.07 -2.53
CA GLU A 276 -10.89 -2.12 -3.44
C GLU A 276 -9.64 -1.46 -2.84
N LEU A 277 -9.67 -1.12 -1.54
CA LEU A 277 -8.50 -0.61 -0.83
C LEU A 277 -7.38 -1.65 -0.83
N LEU A 278 -7.69 -2.90 -0.51
CA LEU A 278 -6.69 -3.97 -0.50
C LEU A 278 -6.14 -4.22 -1.91
N GLN A 279 -7.00 -4.23 -2.94
CA GLN A 279 -6.57 -4.35 -4.34
C GLN A 279 -5.56 -3.25 -4.70
N GLN A 280 -5.83 -2.01 -4.28
CA GLN A 280 -4.90 -0.90 -4.49
C GLN A 280 -3.58 -1.11 -3.73
N ILE A 281 -3.62 -1.53 -2.46
CA ILE A 281 -2.42 -1.78 -1.66
C ILE A 281 -1.55 -2.87 -2.29
N TYR A 282 -2.13 -4.01 -2.67
CA TYR A 282 -1.39 -5.09 -3.32
C TYR A 282 -0.82 -4.66 -4.68
N ALA A 283 -1.59 -3.91 -5.47
CA ALA A 283 -1.10 -3.37 -6.74
C ALA A 283 0.04 -2.35 -6.54
N ASP A 284 -0.05 -1.47 -5.53
CA ASP A 284 1.01 -0.50 -5.22
C ASP A 284 2.31 -1.22 -4.80
N ASN A 285 2.21 -2.33 -4.04
CA ASN A 285 3.37 -3.16 -3.65
C ASN A 285 4.00 -3.89 -4.85
N LEU A 286 3.20 -4.57 -5.67
CA LEU A 286 3.72 -5.23 -6.88
C LEU A 286 4.35 -4.22 -7.84
N LEU A 287 3.76 -3.03 -7.96
CA LEU A 287 4.33 -1.96 -8.78
C LEU A 287 5.67 -1.49 -8.23
N ALA A 288 5.82 -1.38 -6.91
CA ALA A 288 7.07 -0.99 -6.29
C ALA A 288 8.19 -2.01 -6.55
N GLU A 289 7.91 -3.30 -6.40
CA GLU A 289 8.82 -4.39 -6.77
C GLU A 289 9.19 -4.30 -8.25
N LYS A 290 8.21 -4.14 -9.14
CA LYS A 290 8.47 -4.01 -10.58
C LYS A 290 9.33 -2.80 -10.94
N VAL A 291 9.13 -1.66 -10.27
CA VAL A 291 9.94 -0.46 -10.47
C VAL A 291 11.37 -0.71 -9.99
N PHE A 292 11.55 -1.35 -8.83
CA PHE A 292 12.87 -1.76 -8.35
C PHE A 292 13.58 -2.67 -9.37
N GLU A 293 12.92 -3.75 -9.80
CA GLU A 293 13.43 -4.69 -10.81
C GLU A 293 13.82 -3.97 -12.11
N THR A 294 12.90 -3.18 -12.66
CA THR A 294 13.09 -2.50 -13.95
C THR A 294 14.26 -1.52 -13.91
N LEU A 295 14.41 -0.76 -12.82
CA LEU A 295 15.44 0.28 -12.74
C LEU A 295 16.81 -0.27 -12.35
N THR A 296 16.86 -1.42 -11.66
CA THR A 296 18.11 -2.02 -11.19
C THR A 296 18.61 -3.17 -12.08
N ILE A 297 17.87 -3.58 -13.11
CA ILE A 297 18.24 -4.69 -14.02
C ILE A 297 19.62 -4.55 -14.67
N ASN A 298 20.09 -3.31 -14.87
CA ASN A 298 21.38 -3.02 -15.49
C ASN A 298 22.49 -2.69 -14.48
N VAL A 299 22.32 -3.06 -13.21
CA VAL A 299 23.37 -2.96 -12.20
C VAL A 299 24.62 -3.73 -12.65
N ASP A 300 25.79 -3.31 -12.18
CA ASP A 300 27.01 -4.08 -12.42
C ASP A 300 26.94 -5.45 -11.72
N THR A 301 26.74 -6.49 -12.52
CA THR A 301 26.71 -7.89 -12.08
C THR A 301 28.09 -8.55 -12.07
N ASN A 302 29.13 -7.85 -12.53
CA ASN A 302 30.49 -8.37 -12.48
C ASN A 302 31.02 -8.26 -11.05
N VAL A 303 31.07 -9.40 -10.36
CA VAL A 303 31.68 -9.52 -9.04
C VAL A 303 33.00 -10.29 -9.17
N PRO A 304 34.15 -9.63 -9.01
CA PRO A 304 35.46 -10.29 -9.05
C PRO A 304 35.54 -11.43 -8.04
N ASP A 305 36.17 -12.55 -8.43
CA ASP A 305 36.34 -13.69 -7.52
C ASP A 305 37.08 -13.29 -6.24
N ILE A 306 37.99 -12.33 -6.27
CA ILE A 306 38.70 -11.88 -5.05
C ILE A 306 37.76 -11.25 -4.01
N GLU A 307 36.64 -10.67 -4.43
CA GLU A 307 35.64 -10.06 -3.54
C GLU A 307 34.69 -11.12 -2.96
N ALA A 308 34.39 -12.17 -3.73
CA ALA A 308 33.41 -13.17 -3.34
C ALA A 308 33.98 -14.52 -2.90
N ASN A 309 35.26 -14.81 -3.18
CA ASN A 309 35.88 -16.12 -2.95
C ASN A 309 35.77 -16.50 -1.48
N GLN A 310 35.10 -17.62 -1.23
CA GLN A 310 34.97 -18.21 0.08
C GLN A 310 35.92 -19.41 0.22
N ILE A 311 36.74 -19.40 1.26
CA ILE A 311 37.52 -20.56 1.68
C ILE A 311 36.77 -21.29 2.78
N THR A 312 36.79 -22.63 2.75
CA THR A 312 36.33 -23.46 3.88
C THR A 312 37.53 -24.12 4.54
N VAL A 313 37.72 -23.85 5.83
CA VAL A 313 38.78 -24.45 6.64
C VAL A 313 38.21 -25.08 7.90
N GLN A 314 38.83 -26.16 8.33
CA GLN A 314 38.69 -26.71 9.66
C GLN A 314 39.90 -26.28 10.49
N HIS A 315 39.73 -26.16 11.81
CA HIS A 315 40.83 -25.84 12.69
C HIS A 315 40.82 -26.62 14.01
N ILE A 316 42.01 -26.79 14.57
CA ILE A 316 42.21 -27.20 15.97
C ILE A 316 42.78 -25.97 16.68
N LEU A 317 42.16 -25.53 17.76
CA LEU A 317 42.69 -24.51 18.66
C LEU A 317 43.12 -25.16 19.98
N ILE A 318 44.33 -24.85 20.43
CA ILE A 318 44.77 -25.08 21.81
C ILE A 318 45.09 -23.71 22.42
N TYR A 319 44.46 -23.37 23.54
CA TYR A 319 44.62 -22.08 24.18
C TYR A 319 46.04 -21.89 24.73
N ASN A 320 46.50 -20.64 24.80
CA ASN A 320 47.75 -20.25 25.45
C ASN A 320 47.56 -19.71 26.88
N GLY A 321 46.36 -19.88 27.43
CA GLY A 321 45.94 -19.35 28.72
C GLY A 321 44.61 -19.99 29.15
N ASN A 322 44.24 -19.78 30.41
CA ASN A 322 42.94 -20.18 30.96
C ASN A 322 42.09 -18.95 31.26
N TYR A 323 40.83 -19.17 31.61
CA TYR A 323 39.98 -18.17 32.23
C TYR A 323 39.72 -18.58 33.68
N ASN A 324 39.84 -17.63 34.61
CA ASN A 324 39.48 -17.89 36.00
C ASN A 324 37.94 -17.90 36.18
N SER A 325 37.48 -18.21 37.39
CA SER A 325 36.04 -18.24 37.74
C SER A 325 35.29 -16.92 37.56
N GLU A 326 36.02 -15.82 37.36
CA GLU A 326 35.48 -14.48 37.11
C GLU A 326 35.50 -14.12 35.60
N GLY A 327 35.93 -15.04 34.73
CA GLY A 327 36.03 -14.83 33.29
C GLY A 327 37.26 -14.02 32.86
N ASN A 328 38.22 -13.78 33.75
CA ASN A 328 39.46 -13.06 33.41
C ASN A 328 40.50 -14.02 32.83
N LYS A 329 41.16 -13.61 31.74
CA LYS A 329 42.26 -14.38 31.13
C LYS A 329 43.44 -14.46 32.09
N VAL A 330 43.94 -15.67 32.31
CA VAL A 330 45.12 -16.01 33.10
C VAL A 330 46.12 -16.67 32.16
N GLU A 331 47.31 -16.09 32.04
CA GLU A 331 48.37 -16.68 31.21
C GLU A 331 48.86 -18.01 31.81
N TYR A 332 49.21 -18.95 30.94
CA TYR A 332 49.89 -20.18 31.37
C TYR A 332 51.25 -19.89 31.98
N SER A 333 51.60 -20.68 32.99
CA SER A 333 52.99 -20.79 33.43
C SER A 333 53.88 -21.30 32.29
N GLU A 334 55.18 -21.15 32.44
CA GLU A 334 56.14 -21.60 31.41
C GLU A 334 56.01 -23.11 31.13
N GLU A 335 55.77 -23.92 32.17
CA GLU A 335 55.56 -25.36 32.06
C GLU A 335 54.25 -25.71 31.35
N GLU A 336 53.12 -25.12 31.77
CA GLU A 336 51.81 -25.33 31.12
C GLU A 336 51.83 -24.91 29.64
N ARG A 337 52.54 -23.81 29.34
CA ARG A 337 52.69 -23.32 27.97
C ARG A 337 53.51 -24.28 27.11
N GLU A 338 54.56 -24.88 27.66
CA GLU A 338 55.36 -25.89 26.96
C GLU A 338 54.55 -27.17 26.74
N GLU A 339 53.80 -27.65 27.74
CA GLU A 339 52.92 -28.81 27.61
C GLU A 339 51.84 -28.62 26.54
N ALA A 340 51.18 -27.46 26.54
CA ALA A 340 50.20 -27.09 25.52
C ALA A 340 50.84 -27.03 24.12
N TYR A 341 52.05 -26.48 24.01
CA TYR A 341 52.75 -26.40 22.73
C TYR A 341 53.21 -27.77 22.22
N GLU A 342 53.66 -28.68 23.10
CA GLU A 342 53.96 -30.07 22.76
C GLU A 342 52.69 -30.84 22.31
N LYS A 343 51.54 -30.58 22.95
CA LYS A 343 50.23 -31.10 22.50
C LYS A 343 49.93 -30.64 21.08
N VAL A 344 50.15 -29.37 20.75
CA VAL A 344 49.95 -28.84 19.39
C VAL A 344 50.89 -29.50 18.38
N LYS A 345 52.18 -29.70 18.70
CA LYS A 345 53.13 -30.41 17.82
C LYS A 345 52.69 -31.84 17.52
N SER A 346 52.22 -32.55 18.55
CA SER A 346 51.67 -33.89 18.40
C SER A 346 50.43 -33.91 17.51
N LEU A 347 49.51 -32.96 17.72
CA LEU A 347 48.30 -32.83 16.91
C LEU A 347 48.61 -32.45 15.46
N LEU A 348 49.64 -31.63 15.20
CA LEU A 348 50.07 -31.32 13.84
C LEU A 348 50.59 -32.56 13.12
N THR A 349 51.30 -33.44 13.82
CA THR A 349 51.79 -34.71 13.25
C THR A 349 50.62 -35.60 12.88
N GLN A 350 49.65 -35.75 13.78
CA GLN A 350 48.42 -36.52 13.53
C GLN A 350 47.58 -35.91 12.41
N ALA A 351 47.46 -34.58 12.36
CA ALA A 351 46.72 -33.85 11.33
C ALA A 351 47.28 -34.08 9.92
N LYS A 352 48.60 -34.24 9.78
CA LYS A 352 49.24 -34.52 8.49
C LYS A 352 49.03 -35.96 7.98
N GLU A 353 48.63 -36.88 8.86
CA GLU A 353 48.47 -38.30 8.55
C GLU A 353 46.99 -38.74 8.55
N THR A 354 46.10 -38.00 9.21
CA THR A 354 44.69 -38.35 9.33
C THR A 354 43.94 -38.21 8.00
N GLU A 355 43.02 -39.14 7.74
CA GLU A 355 42.05 -39.04 6.64
C GLU A 355 40.80 -38.24 7.05
N ASP A 356 40.60 -38.03 8.36
CA ASP A 356 39.47 -37.30 8.93
C ASP A 356 39.98 -36.24 9.91
N PHE A 357 40.30 -35.06 9.37
CA PHE A 357 40.72 -33.92 10.19
C PHE A 357 39.60 -33.42 11.10
N LYS A 358 38.34 -33.53 10.66
CA LYS A 358 37.19 -33.07 11.42
C LYS A 358 37.03 -33.85 12.72
N ALA A 359 37.08 -35.18 12.67
CA ALA A 359 37.02 -36.02 13.86
C ALA A 359 38.21 -35.75 14.81
N LEU A 360 39.41 -35.54 14.26
CA LEU A 360 40.58 -35.16 15.06
C LEU A 360 40.34 -33.81 15.77
N ALA A 361 39.79 -32.84 15.06
CA ALA A 361 39.52 -31.52 15.59
C ALA A 361 38.40 -31.51 16.64
N GLU A 362 37.28 -32.19 16.39
CA GLU A 362 36.18 -32.34 17.35
C GLU A 362 36.64 -33.00 18.67
N ALA A 363 37.59 -33.93 18.60
CA ALA A 363 38.10 -34.62 19.78
C ALA A 363 39.15 -33.82 20.58
N ASN A 364 39.82 -32.85 19.98
CA ASN A 364 41.03 -32.23 20.55
C ASN A 364 41.03 -30.71 20.60
N SER A 365 40.21 -30.04 19.80
CA SER A 365 40.12 -28.58 19.77
C SER A 365 39.41 -28.06 21.01
N GLU A 366 39.88 -26.92 21.49
CA GLU A 366 39.31 -26.19 22.63
C GLU A 366 38.40 -25.04 22.16
N ALA A 367 38.19 -24.90 20.84
CA ALA A 367 37.21 -23.99 20.24
C ALA A 367 35.83 -24.65 20.07
N ASP A 368 34.76 -23.87 20.24
CA ASP A 368 33.38 -24.33 20.07
C ASP A 368 33.00 -24.59 18.60
N THR A 369 33.61 -23.84 17.67
CA THR A 369 33.36 -23.96 16.23
C THR A 369 34.59 -24.49 15.54
N ILE A 370 34.46 -25.61 14.83
CA ILE A 370 35.59 -26.33 14.21
C ILE A 370 35.78 -25.95 12.73
N GLU A 371 34.71 -25.59 12.04
CA GLU A 371 34.72 -25.33 10.61
C GLU A 371 34.20 -23.92 10.32
N TYR A 372 34.92 -23.20 9.46
CA TYR A 372 34.56 -21.87 9.03
C TYR A 372 34.55 -21.80 7.51
N THR A 373 33.57 -21.08 6.97
CA THR A 373 33.57 -20.64 5.58
C THR A 373 33.56 -19.12 5.57
N PHE A 374 34.56 -18.50 4.95
CA PHE A 374 34.69 -17.04 4.94
C PHE A 374 35.46 -16.50 3.73
N GLY A 375 35.21 -15.23 3.42
CA GLY A 375 35.95 -14.45 2.43
C GLY A 375 37.09 -13.63 3.04
N ARG A 376 37.87 -12.95 2.19
CA ARG A 376 38.94 -12.05 2.66
C ARG A 376 38.36 -10.93 3.53
N GLY A 377 39.00 -10.65 4.66
CA GLY A 377 38.57 -9.68 5.67
C GLY A 377 37.37 -10.11 6.51
N GLN A 378 36.85 -11.32 6.28
CA GLN A 378 35.67 -11.87 6.96
C GLN A 378 36.01 -13.11 7.79
N GLY A 379 37.30 -13.38 8.01
CA GLY A 379 37.73 -14.46 8.91
C GLY A 379 37.25 -14.25 10.36
N PRO A 380 37.32 -15.29 11.20
CA PRO A 380 36.92 -15.19 12.61
C PRO A 380 37.66 -14.05 13.31
N LYS A 381 36.92 -13.02 13.71
CA LYS A 381 37.49 -11.78 14.29
C LYS A 381 38.33 -12.04 15.53
N GLU A 382 37.99 -13.09 16.27
CA GLU A 382 38.67 -13.52 17.49
C GLU A 382 40.11 -13.95 17.22
N TYR A 383 40.38 -14.64 16.11
CA TYR A 383 41.69 -15.27 15.90
C TYR A 383 42.72 -14.37 15.20
N SER A 384 42.38 -13.09 14.96
CA SER A 384 43.31 -12.08 14.41
C SER A 384 43.80 -12.44 12.99
N PRO A 385 44.47 -11.54 12.25
CA PRO A 385 44.66 -11.71 10.81
C PRO A 385 45.61 -12.85 10.42
N SER A 386 46.38 -13.41 11.35
CA SER A 386 47.26 -14.56 11.09
C SER A 386 46.48 -15.83 10.75
N PHE A 387 45.32 -16.05 11.38
CA PHE A 387 44.42 -17.17 11.06
C PHE A 387 43.93 -17.09 9.61
N GLU A 388 43.37 -15.93 9.24
CA GLU A 388 42.88 -15.68 7.89
C GLU A 388 44.00 -15.81 6.86
N GLN A 389 45.15 -15.17 7.12
CA GLN A 389 46.29 -15.20 6.21
C GLN A 389 46.77 -16.63 5.97
N ALA A 390 46.86 -17.45 7.02
CA ALA A 390 47.24 -18.84 6.89
C ALA A 390 46.20 -19.63 6.08
N ALA A 391 44.91 -19.47 6.38
CA ALA A 391 43.83 -20.13 5.63
C ALA A 391 43.95 -19.86 4.12
N PHE A 392 44.04 -18.60 3.71
CA PHE A 392 44.11 -18.23 2.28
C PHE A 392 45.44 -18.59 1.58
N THR A 393 46.42 -19.14 2.29
CA THR A 393 47.65 -19.70 1.67
C THR A 393 47.52 -21.18 1.34
N LEU A 394 46.57 -21.87 1.95
CA LEU A 394 46.37 -23.31 1.77
C LEU A 394 45.65 -23.62 0.46
N LYS A 395 45.92 -24.83 -0.05
CA LYS A 395 45.16 -25.50 -1.10
C LYS A 395 44.28 -26.58 -0.51
N THR A 396 43.19 -26.91 -1.20
CA THR A 396 42.30 -28.02 -0.83
C THR A 396 43.10 -29.27 -0.46
N GLY A 397 42.81 -29.82 0.72
CA GLY A 397 43.50 -30.98 1.29
C GLY A 397 44.80 -30.69 2.03
N GLN A 398 45.26 -29.44 2.11
CA GLN A 398 46.49 -29.07 2.83
C GLN A 398 46.24 -28.75 4.30
N VAL A 399 47.19 -29.15 5.13
CA VAL A 399 47.30 -28.79 6.55
C VAL A 399 48.32 -27.66 6.70
N SER A 400 48.02 -26.63 7.50
CA SER A 400 48.96 -25.55 7.79
C SER A 400 50.09 -25.98 8.73
N ASP A 401 51.11 -25.14 8.86
CA ASP A 401 51.96 -25.18 10.05
C ASP A 401 51.22 -24.61 11.27
N ILE A 402 51.85 -24.62 12.44
CA ILE A 402 51.28 -24.06 13.66
C ILE A 402 51.15 -22.54 13.51
N ILE A 403 49.93 -22.04 13.63
CA ILE A 403 49.61 -20.61 13.54
C ILE A 403 49.40 -20.07 14.95
N THR A 404 50.19 -19.08 15.35
CA THR A 404 50.03 -18.42 16.65
C THR A 404 49.08 -17.24 16.54
N THR A 405 48.14 -17.16 17.48
CA THR A 405 47.19 -16.05 17.67
C THR A 405 47.22 -15.62 19.13
N ASP A 406 46.53 -14.53 19.46
CA ASP A 406 46.41 -14.08 20.85
C ASP A 406 45.67 -15.10 21.74
N TYR A 407 44.83 -15.95 21.13
CA TYR A 407 44.06 -16.97 21.82
C TYR A 407 44.87 -18.24 22.08
N GLY A 408 45.78 -18.58 21.18
CA GLY A 408 46.53 -19.83 21.28
C GLY A 408 47.21 -20.21 19.99
N TRP A 409 47.31 -21.52 19.77
CA TRP A 409 47.88 -22.09 18.57
C TRP A 409 46.81 -22.82 17.78
N HIS A 410 46.83 -22.58 16.47
CA HIS A 410 45.92 -23.20 15.54
C HIS A 410 46.65 -24.11 14.57
N ILE A 411 45.99 -25.20 14.18
CA ILE A 411 46.33 -26.00 13.01
C ILE A 411 45.12 -25.94 12.09
N LEU A 412 45.33 -25.56 10.85
CA LEU A 412 44.27 -25.46 9.86
C LEU A 412 44.32 -26.63 8.89
N TYR A 413 43.16 -27.06 8.42
CA TYR A 413 43.01 -27.94 7.27
C TYR A 413 42.08 -27.27 6.25
N CYS A 414 42.54 -27.17 5.01
CA CYS A 414 41.75 -26.58 3.95
C CYS A 414 40.79 -27.61 3.36
N VAL A 415 39.51 -27.51 3.72
CA VAL A 415 38.45 -28.33 3.14
C VAL A 415 38.21 -27.95 1.69
N SER A 416 38.18 -26.66 1.38
CA SER A 416 38.09 -26.14 0.01
C SER A 416 38.73 -24.75 -0.08
N ASP A 417 39.69 -24.56 -0.98
CA ASP A 417 40.28 -23.24 -1.28
C ASP A 417 39.41 -22.35 -2.19
N PHE A 418 38.29 -22.90 -2.65
CA PHE A 418 37.23 -22.22 -3.40
C PHE A 418 35.90 -22.96 -3.17
N ASN A 419 35.11 -22.51 -2.19
CA ASN A 419 33.76 -23.02 -1.96
C ASN A 419 32.81 -22.36 -2.98
N GLU A 420 32.45 -23.09 -4.03
CA GLU A 420 31.65 -22.57 -5.15
C GLU A 420 30.26 -22.09 -4.70
N ASP A 421 29.53 -22.89 -3.93
CA ASP A 421 28.19 -22.55 -3.47
C ASP A 421 28.19 -21.30 -2.58
N ALA A 422 29.11 -21.23 -1.61
CA ALA A 422 29.23 -20.07 -0.74
C ALA A 422 29.70 -18.82 -1.52
N THR A 423 30.59 -19.00 -2.51
CA THR A 423 31.05 -17.92 -3.38
C THR A 423 29.90 -17.37 -4.24
N ILE A 424 29.04 -18.24 -4.78
CA ILE A 424 27.86 -17.83 -5.55
C ILE A 424 26.91 -17.01 -4.67
N GLN A 425 26.61 -17.49 -3.46
CA GLN A 425 25.73 -16.76 -2.52
C GLN A 425 26.27 -15.37 -2.19
N VAL A 426 27.58 -15.24 -1.98
CA VAL A 426 28.21 -13.93 -1.74
C VAL A 426 28.16 -13.04 -2.99
N LYS A 427 28.36 -13.58 -4.20
CA LYS A 427 28.19 -12.81 -5.44
C LYS A 427 26.75 -12.29 -5.57
N GLU A 428 25.76 -13.13 -5.34
CA GLU A 428 24.35 -12.75 -5.37
C GLU A 428 24.04 -11.65 -4.35
N SER A 429 24.54 -11.79 -3.12
CA SER A 429 24.38 -10.77 -2.08
C SER A 429 25.04 -9.44 -2.43
N ILE A 430 26.24 -9.45 -3.03
CA ILE A 430 26.92 -8.23 -3.49
C ILE A 430 26.12 -7.57 -4.62
N ILE A 431 25.60 -8.34 -5.57
CA ILE A 431 24.76 -7.81 -6.65
C ILE A 431 23.51 -7.16 -6.05
N GLU A 432 22.83 -7.84 -5.12
CA GLU A 432 21.64 -7.32 -4.47
C GLU A 432 21.91 -6.06 -3.65
N GLU A 433 23.05 -5.98 -2.94
CA GLU A 433 23.49 -4.76 -2.27
C GLU A 433 23.69 -3.60 -3.26
N ARG A 434 24.30 -3.87 -4.42
CA ARG A 434 24.47 -2.86 -5.48
C ARG A 434 23.11 -2.38 -6.02
N ARG A 435 22.13 -3.28 -6.19
CA ARG A 435 20.76 -2.93 -6.62
C ARG A 435 20.07 -2.05 -5.60
N ASN A 436 20.10 -2.44 -4.33
CA ASN A 436 19.54 -1.68 -3.22
C ASN A 436 20.18 -0.30 -3.11
N LYS A 437 21.50 -0.21 -3.21
CA LYS A 437 22.21 1.09 -3.20
C LYS A 437 21.81 1.97 -4.38
N MET A 438 21.77 1.41 -5.59
CA MET A 438 21.34 2.15 -6.79
C MET A 438 19.91 2.67 -6.63
N PHE A 439 18.99 1.84 -6.13
CA PHE A 439 17.62 2.25 -5.92
C PHE A 439 17.48 3.30 -4.81
N ALA A 440 18.20 3.16 -3.70
CA ALA A 440 18.22 4.15 -2.63
C ALA A 440 18.71 5.53 -3.12
N GLU A 441 19.71 5.56 -4.00
CA GLU A 441 20.19 6.80 -4.63
C GLU A 441 19.15 7.42 -5.58
N LEU A 442 18.34 6.61 -6.27
CA LEU A 442 17.23 7.09 -7.09
C LEU A 442 16.08 7.61 -6.23
N TYR A 443 15.66 6.83 -5.25
CA TYR A 443 14.58 7.17 -4.33
C TYR A 443 14.89 8.46 -3.57
N SER A 444 16.11 8.62 -3.05
CA SER A 444 16.55 9.85 -2.38
C SER A 444 16.48 11.10 -3.27
N LYS A 445 16.57 10.96 -4.60
CA LYS A 445 16.37 12.08 -5.53
C LYS A 445 14.89 12.37 -5.72
N TRP A 446 14.05 11.34 -5.78
CA TRP A 446 12.61 11.51 -5.93
C TRP A 446 11.97 12.15 -4.72
N THR A 447 12.36 11.75 -3.51
CA THR A 447 11.78 12.29 -2.26
C THR A 447 11.96 13.80 -2.11
N ALA A 448 13.03 14.36 -2.69
CA ALA A 448 13.27 15.81 -2.68
C ALA A 448 12.20 16.63 -3.44
N ASP A 449 11.43 15.99 -4.33
CA ASP A 449 10.36 16.63 -5.10
C ASP A 449 9.00 16.61 -4.38
N TYR A 450 8.88 15.97 -3.20
CA TYR A 450 7.61 15.76 -2.51
C TYR A 450 7.56 16.45 -1.15
N ASP A 451 6.53 17.27 -0.94
CA ASP A 451 6.15 17.76 0.38
C ASP A 451 5.36 16.68 1.12
N ILE A 452 5.86 16.29 2.30
CA ILE A 452 5.23 15.28 3.16
C ILE A 452 4.68 15.98 4.41
N VAL A 453 3.36 15.93 4.58
CA VAL A 453 2.66 16.53 5.72
C VAL A 453 1.89 15.45 6.45
N ILE A 454 2.25 15.19 7.70
CA ILE A 454 1.58 14.20 8.55
C ILE A 454 0.66 14.92 9.54
N ASN A 455 -0.61 14.51 9.57
CA ASN A 455 -1.54 14.88 10.62
C ASN A 455 -1.13 14.17 11.92
N SER A 456 -0.21 14.81 12.64
CA SER A 456 0.41 14.25 13.83
C SER A 456 -0.58 14.00 14.96
N GLU A 457 -1.67 14.78 15.03
CA GLU A 457 -2.71 14.62 16.05
C GLU A 457 -3.52 13.36 15.79
N ALA A 458 -4.08 13.23 14.58
CA ALA A 458 -4.81 12.04 14.16
C ALA A 458 -3.95 10.79 14.26
N TRP A 459 -2.69 10.86 13.79
CA TRP A 459 -1.80 9.71 13.82
C TRP A 459 -1.45 9.31 15.25
N LYS A 460 -1.13 10.25 16.15
CA LYS A 460 -0.83 9.94 17.56
C LYS A 460 -2.02 9.34 18.30
N ALA A 461 -3.25 9.70 17.94
CA ALA A 461 -4.46 9.15 18.54
C ALA A 461 -4.68 7.65 18.24
N VAL A 462 -4.03 7.11 17.20
CA VAL A 462 -4.08 5.67 16.89
C VAL A 462 -3.32 4.86 17.94
N THR A 463 -4.01 3.91 18.58
CA THR A 463 -3.45 3.04 19.62
C THR A 463 -3.41 1.57 19.20
N TYR A 464 -2.45 0.84 19.76
CA TYR A 464 -2.40 -0.62 19.71
C TYR A 464 -3.36 -1.19 20.76
N GLU A 465 -4.21 -2.14 20.35
CA GLU A 465 -5.18 -2.85 21.21
C GLU A 465 -4.98 -4.37 21.17
#